data_AF-A0A523XJX4-F1
#
_entry.id   AF-A0A523XJX4-F1
#
_cell.length_a   1.000
_cell.length_b   1.000
_cell.length_c   1.000
_cell.angle_alpha   90.00
_cell.angle_beta   90.00
_cell.angle_gamma   90.00
#
_symmetry.space_group_name_H-M   'P 1'
#
loop_
_entity.id
_entity.type
_entity.pdbx_description
1 polymer ?
#
loop_
_entity_poly.entity_id
_entity_poly.type
_entity_poly.pdbx_seq_one_letter_code
_entity_poly.pdbx_strand_id
1 'polypeptide(L)'
;MSEMNEMIKMLADAPEEQRQQMLTQRLKMIAGQPEEQRVKSLAGLITAVTELKEKKMKPFIATRTKILMGLSPEEKEALLLGRMKAGKMVGDKIHMTDMKVTLEVAKQMGEEKLKMLTGLMKQIAEKHGLPTPDFGY
;
A
#
# COMPACT_ATOMS: atom_id res chain seq x y z
N MET A 1 0.60 21.27 -5.93
CA MET A 1 0.24 19.93 -5.40
C MET A 1 0.43 18.93 -6.54
N SER A 2 0.90 17.71 -6.28
CA SER A 2 1.06 16.72 -7.35
C SER A 2 -0.31 16.20 -7.81
N GLU A 3 -0.45 15.86 -9.10
CA GLU A 3 -1.68 15.28 -9.67
C GLU A 3 -2.16 14.04 -8.90
N MET A 4 -1.22 13.31 -8.30
CA MET A 4 -1.50 12.14 -7.47
C MET A 4 -2.24 12.50 -6.18
N ASN A 5 -1.89 13.61 -5.51
CA ASN A 5 -2.57 14.01 -4.27
C ASN A 5 -4.02 14.41 -4.53
N GLU A 6 -4.31 15.07 -5.66
CA GLU A 6 -5.67 15.43 -6.05
C GLU A 6 -6.52 14.21 -6.40
N MET A 7 -5.95 13.27 -7.17
CA MET A 7 -6.61 11.99 -7.47
C MET A 7 -6.94 11.22 -6.20
N ILE A 8 -6.02 11.13 -5.24
CA ILE A 8 -6.24 10.39 -3.99
C ILE A 8 -7.31 11.05 -3.12
N LYS A 9 -7.33 12.39 -3.04
CA LYS A 9 -8.41 13.12 -2.35
C LYS A 9 -9.78 12.83 -2.97
N MET A 10 -9.88 12.89 -4.30
CA MET A 10 -11.11 12.56 -5.02
C MET A 10 -11.56 11.11 -4.77
N LEU A 11 -10.64 10.14 -4.88
CA LEU A 11 -10.93 8.73 -4.64
C LEU A 11 -11.32 8.44 -3.17
N ALA A 12 -10.77 9.19 -2.22
CA ALA A 12 -11.13 9.06 -0.81
C ALA A 12 -12.58 9.50 -0.52
N ASP A 13 -13.13 10.38 -1.35
CA ASP A 13 -14.53 10.84 -1.29
C ASP A 13 -15.48 10.03 -2.17
N ALA A 14 -14.96 9.22 -3.09
CA ALA A 14 -15.77 8.39 -3.97
C ALA A 14 -16.50 7.27 -3.19
N PRO A 15 -17.69 6.86 -3.66
CA PRO A 15 -18.36 5.64 -3.19
C PRO A 15 -17.43 4.43 -3.22
N GLU A 16 -17.60 3.48 -2.29
CA GLU A 16 -16.66 2.37 -2.10
C GLU A 16 -16.44 1.55 -3.38
N GLU A 17 -17.51 1.24 -4.11
CA GLU A 17 -17.43 0.48 -5.36
C GLU A 17 -16.58 1.20 -6.41
N GLN A 18 -16.84 2.50 -6.61
CA GLN A 18 -16.07 3.33 -7.53
C GLN A 18 -14.60 3.44 -7.09
N ARG A 19 -14.36 3.68 -5.80
CA ARG A 19 -13.00 3.71 -5.23
C ARG A 19 -12.30 2.38 -5.49
N GLN A 20 -12.98 1.26 -5.27
CA GLN A 20 -12.40 -0.07 -5.46
C GLN A 20 -12.04 -0.33 -6.93
N GLN A 21 -12.93 -0.02 -7.87
CA GLN A 21 -12.68 -0.19 -9.31
C GLN A 21 -11.48 0.63 -9.77
N MET A 22 -11.48 1.93 -9.47
CA MET A 22 -10.41 2.84 -9.89
C MET A 22 -9.07 2.51 -9.23
N LEU A 23 -9.08 2.19 -7.93
CA LEU A 23 -7.86 1.83 -7.22
C LEU A 23 -7.30 0.49 -7.69
N THR A 24 -8.17 -0.46 -8.09
CA THR A 24 -7.73 -1.73 -8.68
C THR A 24 -6.99 -1.50 -9.99
N GLN A 25 -7.56 -0.73 -10.90
CA GLN A 25 -6.90 -0.40 -12.17
C GLN A 25 -5.56 0.31 -11.92
N ARG A 26 -5.53 1.26 -10.98
CA ARG A 26 -4.30 1.99 -10.66
C ARG A 26 -3.22 1.09 -10.07
N LEU A 27 -3.57 0.18 -9.16
CA LEU A 27 -2.60 -0.75 -8.57
C LEU A 27 -2.05 -1.73 -9.60
N LYS A 28 -2.88 -2.26 -10.51
CA LYS A 28 -2.42 -3.11 -11.62
C LYS A 28 -1.49 -2.38 -12.57
N MET A 29 -1.83 -1.13 -12.93
CA MET A 29 -0.95 -0.27 -13.72
C MET A 29 0.40 -0.08 -13.03
N ILE A 30 0.41 0.23 -11.73
CA ILE A 30 1.65 0.41 -10.95
C ILE A 30 2.46 -0.90 -10.86
N ALA A 31 1.81 -2.05 -10.72
CA ALA A 31 2.47 -3.35 -10.68
C ALA A 31 3.26 -3.63 -11.98
N GLY A 32 2.71 -3.25 -13.14
CA GLY A 32 3.34 -3.40 -14.45
C GLY A 32 4.43 -2.37 -14.78
N GLN A 33 4.64 -1.35 -13.94
CA GLN A 33 5.69 -0.35 -14.18
C GLN A 33 7.09 -0.92 -13.94
N PRO A 34 8.14 -0.39 -14.61
CA PRO A 34 9.52 -0.60 -14.23
C PRO A 34 9.74 -0.28 -12.74
N GLU A 35 10.64 -1.01 -12.08
CA GLU A 35 10.78 -0.96 -10.62
C GLU A 35 10.97 0.47 -10.09
N GLU A 36 11.88 1.26 -10.66
CA GLU A 36 12.13 2.63 -10.21
C GLU A 36 10.88 3.52 -10.30
N GLN A 37 10.13 3.39 -11.39
CA GLN A 37 8.89 4.15 -11.58
C GLN A 37 7.80 3.68 -10.62
N ARG A 38 7.72 2.37 -10.37
CA ARG A 38 6.80 1.78 -9.41
C ARG A 38 7.09 2.25 -7.98
N VAL A 39 8.35 2.31 -7.59
CA VAL A 39 8.77 2.84 -6.28
C VAL A 39 8.34 4.31 -6.14
N LYS A 40 8.59 5.14 -7.16
CA LYS A 40 8.14 6.56 -7.17
C LYS A 40 6.62 6.69 -7.11
N SER A 41 5.88 5.90 -7.89
CA SER A 41 4.42 5.88 -7.89
C SER A 41 3.85 5.48 -6.54
N LEU A 42 4.43 4.48 -5.88
CA LEU A 42 4.02 4.05 -4.55
C LEU A 42 4.38 5.06 -3.48
N ALA A 43 5.56 5.69 -3.56
CA ALA A 43 5.95 6.78 -2.66
C ALA A 43 4.92 7.92 -2.70
N GLY A 44 4.55 8.38 -3.90
CA GLY A 44 3.52 9.40 -4.06
C GLY A 44 2.16 8.96 -3.49
N LEU A 45 1.76 7.71 -3.72
CA LEU A 45 0.49 7.18 -3.23
C LEU A 45 0.46 7.13 -1.69
N ILE A 46 1.54 6.66 -1.06
CA ILE A 46 1.65 6.59 0.39
C ILE A 46 1.58 7.99 1.00
N THR A 47 2.39 8.92 0.50
CA THR A 47 2.40 10.31 0.97
C THR A 47 1.01 10.92 0.86
N ALA A 48 0.38 10.83 -0.33
CA ALA A 48 -0.95 11.36 -0.58
C ALA A 48 -2.02 10.78 0.36
N VAL A 49 -1.97 9.48 0.63
CA VAL A 49 -2.91 8.81 1.53
C VAL A 49 -2.71 9.25 2.98
N THR A 50 -1.46 9.40 3.43
CA THR A 50 -1.17 9.88 4.80
C THR A 50 -1.49 11.35 5.04
N GLU A 51 -1.62 12.15 3.97
CA GLU A 51 -2.12 13.52 4.04
C GLU A 51 -3.65 13.61 4.18
N LEU A 52 -4.37 12.51 3.97
CA LEU A 52 -5.82 12.47 4.19
C LEU A 52 -6.14 12.61 5.69
N LYS A 53 -7.30 13.20 5.99
CA LYS A 53 -7.86 13.16 7.35
C LYS A 53 -8.02 11.69 7.78
N GLU A 54 -7.75 11.39 9.04
CA GLU A 54 -7.77 10.02 9.59
C GLU A 54 -9.03 9.23 9.22
N LYS A 55 -10.21 9.88 9.30
CA LYS A 55 -11.51 9.32 8.93
C LYS A 55 -11.62 8.83 7.47
N LYS A 56 -10.76 9.33 6.58
CA LYS A 56 -10.68 8.94 5.16
C LYS A 56 -9.47 8.06 4.87
N MET A 57 -8.36 8.29 5.56
CA MET A 57 -7.13 7.52 5.41
C MET A 57 -7.36 6.03 5.67
N LYS A 58 -7.96 5.67 6.81
CA LYS A 58 -8.15 4.26 7.18
C LYS A 58 -9.07 3.50 6.20
N PRO A 59 -10.26 4.02 5.81
CA PRO A 59 -11.07 3.37 4.77
C PRO A 59 -10.34 3.23 3.43
N PHE A 60 -9.55 4.24 3.04
CA PHE A 60 -8.76 4.16 1.80
C PHE A 60 -7.71 3.04 1.86
N ILE A 61 -6.93 2.98 2.94
CA ILE A 61 -5.94 1.92 3.17
C ILE A 61 -6.63 0.55 3.23
N ALA A 62 -7.83 0.48 3.80
CA ALA A 62 -8.61 -0.76 3.83
C ALA A 62 -8.99 -1.23 2.43
N THR A 63 -9.53 -0.34 1.59
CA THR A 63 -9.81 -0.67 0.19
C THR A 63 -8.54 -1.10 -0.55
N ARG A 64 -7.42 -0.37 -0.38
CA ARG A 64 -6.12 -0.71 -0.97
C ARG A 64 -5.64 -2.10 -0.56
N THR A 65 -5.74 -2.42 0.72
CA THR A 65 -5.28 -3.69 1.31
C THR A 65 -6.16 -4.84 0.81
N LYS A 66 -7.49 -4.66 0.77
CA LYS A 66 -8.42 -5.63 0.21
C LYS A 66 -8.11 -5.95 -1.26
N ILE A 67 -7.86 -4.91 -2.07
CA ILE A 67 -7.48 -5.10 -3.47
C ILE A 67 -6.17 -5.86 -3.57
N LEU A 68 -5.13 -5.43 -2.85
CA LEU A 68 -3.83 -6.09 -2.85
C LEU A 68 -3.96 -7.59 -2.56
N MET A 69 -4.79 -7.99 -1.58
CA MET A 69 -5.03 -9.40 -1.25
C MET A 69 -5.70 -10.18 -2.39
N GLY A 70 -6.43 -9.51 -3.29
CA GLY A 70 -7.10 -10.10 -4.45
C GLY A 70 -6.27 -10.12 -5.76
N LEU A 71 -5.09 -9.50 -5.79
CA LEU A 71 -4.21 -9.49 -6.97
C LEU A 71 -3.47 -10.83 -7.19
N SER A 72 -2.87 -11.01 -8.37
CA SER A 72 -2.03 -12.18 -8.63
C SER A 72 -0.79 -12.20 -7.72
N PRO A 73 -0.14 -13.36 -7.51
CA PRO A 73 1.11 -13.44 -6.74
C PRO A 73 2.19 -12.48 -7.26
N GLU A 74 2.36 -12.39 -8.58
CA GLU A 74 3.36 -11.54 -9.23
C GLU A 74 3.05 -10.06 -9.02
N GLU A 75 1.78 -9.65 -9.17
CA GLU A 75 1.33 -8.28 -8.93
C GLU A 75 1.52 -7.89 -7.45
N LYS A 76 1.20 -8.79 -6.52
CA LYS A 76 1.41 -8.60 -5.07
C LYS A 76 2.87 -8.39 -4.75
N GLU A 77 3.74 -9.29 -5.21
CA GLU A 77 5.18 -9.22 -4.98
C GLU A 77 5.74 -7.92 -5.54
N ALA A 78 5.37 -7.59 -6.78
CA ALA A 78 5.75 -6.35 -7.45
C ALA A 78 5.41 -5.11 -6.61
N LEU A 79 4.17 -5.01 -6.12
CA LEU A 79 3.70 -3.87 -5.33
C LEU A 79 4.31 -3.82 -3.93
N LEU A 80 4.46 -4.97 -3.27
CA LEU A 80 5.03 -5.05 -1.92
C LEU A 80 6.51 -4.69 -1.91
N LEU A 81 7.30 -5.20 -2.87
CA LEU A 81 8.70 -4.80 -3.04
C LEU A 81 8.82 -3.30 -3.28
N GLY A 82 8.00 -2.77 -4.19
CA GLY A 82 7.96 -1.34 -4.47
C GLY A 82 7.59 -0.50 -3.24
N ARG A 83 6.63 -0.97 -2.43
CA ARG A 83 6.19 -0.30 -1.19
C ARG A 83 7.28 -0.29 -0.13
N MET A 84 8.02 -1.38 0.03
CA MET A 84 9.13 -1.46 0.98
C MET A 84 10.25 -0.50 0.58
N LYS A 85 10.63 -0.47 -0.69
CA LYS A 85 11.64 0.47 -1.22
C LYS A 85 11.16 1.93 -1.12
N ALA A 86 9.88 2.19 -1.37
CA ALA A 86 9.28 3.52 -1.22
C ALA A 86 9.32 4.05 0.22
N GLY A 87 9.38 3.17 1.24
CA GLY A 87 9.54 3.56 2.64
C GLY A 87 10.72 4.49 2.89
N LYS A 88 11.85 4.23 2.20
CA LYS A 88 13.06 5.07 2.28
C LYS A 88 12.87 6.47 1.67
N MET A 89 11.92 6.64 0.75
CA MET A 89 11.69 7.91 0.05
C MET A 89 10.72 8.83 0.80
N VAL A 90 9.73 8.26 1.49
CA VAL A 90 8.66 9.03 2.12
C VAL A 90 8.99 9.48 3.56
N GLY A 91 10.11 9.00 4.10
CA GLY A 91 10.54 9.28 5.48
C GLY A 91 9.79 8.43 6.53
N ASP A 92 10.45 8.23 7.67
CA ASP A 92 10.03 7.25 8.68
C ASP A 92 8.62 7.48 9.21
N LYS A 93 8.25 8.74 9.48
CA LYS A 93 6.92 9.07 10.02
C LYS A 93 5.79 8.63 9.09
N ILE A 94 5.90 8.95 7.81
CA ILE A 94 4.90 8.60 6.78
C ILE A 94 4.90 7.08 6.58
N HIS A 95 6.10 6.49 6.47
CA HIS A 95 6.25 5.05 6.30
C HIS A 95 5.58 4.27 7.43
N MET A 96 5.89 4.61 8.68
CA MET A 96 5.39 3.95 9.89
C MET A 96 3.88 4.13 10.05
N THR A 97 3.36 5.32 9.74
CA THR A 97 1.91 5.59 9.81
C THR A 97 1.14 4.70 8.84
N ASP A 98 1.55 4.67 7.57
CA ASP A 98 0.90 3.85 6.54
C ASP A 98 1.04 2.35 6.84
N MET A 99 2.21 1.90 7.31
CA MET A 99 2.43 0.50 7.70
C MET A 99 1.56 0.09 8.88
N LYS A 100 1.52 0.89 9.95
CA LYS A 100 0.71 0.61 11.14
C LYS A 100 -0.77 0.41 10.76
N VAL A 101 -1.32 1.33 9.97
CA VAL A 101 -2.73 1.23 9.55
C VAL A 101 -2.95 0.06 8.60
N THR A 102 -2.00 -0.25 7.72
CA THR A 102 -2.08 -1.42 6.83
C THR A 102 -2.13 -2.72 7.62
N LEU A 103 -1.27 -2.89 8.64
CA LEU A 103 -1.26 -4.06 9.50
C LEU A 103 -2.52 -4.15 10.36
N GLU A 104 -2.98 -3.03 10.92
CA GLU A 104 -4.23 -2.98 11.68
C GLU A 104 -5.42 -3.43 10.82
N VAL A 105 -5.52 -2.93 9.58
CA VAL A 105 -6.60 -3.35 8.67
C VAL A 105 -6.45 -4.81 8.29
N ALA A 106 -5.24 -5.29 7.97
CA ALA A 106 -5.04 -6.70 7.67
C ALA A 106 -5.46 -7.60 8.84
N LYS A 107 -5.21 -7.18 10.09
CA LYS A 107 -5.68 -7.86 11.30
C LYS A 107 -7.21 -7.85 11.42
N GLN A 108 -7.85 -6.72 11.13
CA GLN A 108 -9.33 -6.60 11.12
C GLN A 108 -9.98 -7.47 10.05
N MET A 109 -9.28 -7.74 8.95
CA MET A 109 -9.73 -8.69 7.91
C MET A 109 -9.55 -10.16 8.31
N GLY A 110 -8.87 -10.45 9.42
CA GLY A 110 -8.62 -11.78 9.96
C GLY A 110 -7.14 -12.07 10.15
N GLU A 111 -6.80 -12.85 11.18
CA GLU A 111 -5.40 -13.19 11.50
C GLU A 111 -4.67 -13.88 10.35
N GLU A 112 -5.38 -14.68 9.55
CA GLU A 112 -4.83 -15.33 8.37
C GLU A 112 -4.33 -14.30 7.33
N LYS A 113 -5.08 -13.20 7.12
CA LYS A 113 -4.70 -12.13 6.19
C LYS A 113 -3.49 -11.36 6.70
N LEU A 114 -3.42 -11.10 8.00
CA LEU A 114 -2.23 -10.52 8.62
C LEU A 114 -0.99 -11.41 8.45
N LYS A 115 -1.12 -12.72 8.76
CA LYS A 115 -0.04 -13.70 8.59
C LYS A 115 0.41 -13.81 7.14
N MET A 116 -0.53 -13.84 6.20
CA MET A 116 -0.22 -13.87 4.76
C MET A 116 0.54 -12.62 4.32
N LEU A 117 0.04 -11.43 4.64
CA LEU A 117 0.69 -10.17 4.25
C LEU A 117 2.12 -10.08 4.79
N THR A 118 2.31 -10.45 6.05
CA THR A 118 3.59 -10.26 6.73
C THR A 118 4.59 -11.36 6.43
N GLY A 119 4.11 -12.58 6.20
CA GLY A 119 4.89 -13.66 5.59
C GLY A 119 5.42 -13.28 4.20
N LEU A 120 4.56 -12.72 3.33
CA LEU A 120 4.97 -12.23 2.01
C LEU A 120 6.01 -11.11 2.11
N MET A 121 5.78 -10.11 2.97
CA MET A 121 6.74 -9.02 3.17
C MET A 121 8.09 -9.55 3.67
N LYS A 122 8.10 -10.53 4.58
CA LYS A 122 9.34 -11.16 5.07
C LYS A 122 10.07 -11.92 3.95
N GLN A 123 9.36 -12.73 3.17
CA GLN A 123 9.95 -13.46 2.04
C GLN A 123 10.56 -12.50 1.00
N ILE A 124 9.86 -11.41 0.69
CA ILE A 124 10.35 -10.37 -0.23
C ILE A 124 11.57 -9.66 0.36
N ALA A 125 11.56 -9.36 1.66
CA ALA A 125 12.69 -8.74 2.35
C ALA A 125 13.95 -9.61 2.21
N GLU A 126 13.83 -10.90 2.53
CA GLU A 126 14.90 -11.88 2.44
C GLU A 126 15.41 -12.04 1.00
N LYS A 127 14.49 -12.21 0.04
CA LYS A 127 14.81 -12.38 -1.39
C LYS A 127 15.57 -11.20 -1.98
N HIS A 128 15.29 -9.98 -1.52
CA HIS A 128 15.85 -8.74 -2.09
C HIS A 128 16.86 -8.05 -1.17
N GLY A 129 17.27 -8.68 -0.07
CA GLY A 129 18.23 -8.10 0.88
C GLY A 129 17.76 -6.79 1.53
N LEU A 130 16.45 -6.66 1.75
CA LEU A 130 15.85 -5.51 2.45
C LEU A 130 15.70 -5.81 3.94
N PRO A 131 15.70 -4.78 4.81
CA PRO A 131 15.35 -4.97 6.21
C PRO A 131 13.94 -5.55 6.34
N THR A 132 13.79 -6.61 7.13
CA THR A 132 12.47 -7.13 7.49
C THR A 132 11.75 -6.08 8.33
N PRO A 133 10.52 -5.66 7.97
CA PRO A 133 9.78 -4.71 8.78
C PRO A 133 9.52 -5.28 10.17
N ASP A 134 9.69 -4.47 11.22
CA ASP A 134 9.19 -4.83 12.54
C ASP A 134 7.67 -4.71 12.52
N PHE A 135 7.00 -5.84 12.76
CA PHE A 135 5.56 -5.91 12.72
C PHE A 135 4.90 -5.78 14.10
N GLY A 136 5.69 -5.75 15.18
CA GLY A 136 5.23 -5.35 16.52
C GLY A 136 4.16 -6.22 17.16
N TYR A 137 4.19 -7.54 16.93
CA TYR A 137 3.34 -8.54 17.62
C TYR A 137 4.14 -9.73 18.12
#